data_AF-A0A1V5B9J5-F1
#
_entry.id   AF-A0A1V5B9J5-F1
#
_cell.length_a   1.000
_cell.length_b   1.000
_cell.length_c   1.000
_cell.angle_alpha   90.00
_cell.angle_beta   90.00
_cell.angle_gamma   90.00
#
_symmetry.space_group_name_H-M   'P 1'
#
loop_
_entity.id
_entity.type
_entity.pdbx_description
1 polymer ?
#
loop_
_entity_poly.entity_id
_entity_poly.type
_entity_poly.pdbx_seq_one_letter_code
_entity_poly.pdbx_strand_id
1 'polypeptide(L)'
;MAETATIKEINGSPGTKTSLAGKVARFCFADAVEPGLTYPCKIPSSGFNYAWAKTHFLSITGDFNQVRDIYVYGDGNFAVDWGLDTGMVRIGKRDSGDNGLPLASYAQATGTPGESGPGIDHPVNGHPYYKNQNIPCINFDLCTAQSPLLIDSGPYTDDFESNAWVLDVKIPPTAVYGAKSPKSITVVYNIF
;
A
#
# COMPACT_ATOMS: atom_id res chain seq x y z
N MET A 1 13.30 20.24 -17.47
CA MET A 1 12.74 18.97 -17.99
C MET A 1 11.26 18.92 -17.61
N ALA A 2 10.37 18.33 -18.41
CA ALA A 2 8.97 18.20 -17.98
C ALA A 2 8.88 17.37 -16.69
N GLU A 3 7.96 17.73 -15.79
CA GLU A 3 7.64 16.96 -14.59
C GLU A 3 7.35 15.50 -14.94
N THR A 4 7.93 14.59 -14.16
CA THR A 4 7.76 13.15 -14.31
C THR A 4 7.42 12.53 -12.97
N ALA A 5 6.17 12.09 -12.83
CA ALA A 5 5.67 11.31 -11.71
C ALA A 5 5.87 9.80 -11.94
N THR A 6 6.52 9.13 -10.99
CA THR A 6 6.73 7.68 -11.01
C THR A 6 6.34 7.08 -9.66
N ILE A 7 5.47 6.06 -9.69
CA ILE A 7 5.18 5.25 -8.50
C ILE A 7 6.31 4.22 -8.32
N LYS A 8 6.81 4.11 -7.09
CA LYS A 8 7.85 3.15 -6.70
C LYS A 8 7.37 2.31 -5.52
N GLU A 9 7.89 1.08 -5.40
CA GLU A 9 7.73 0.20 -4.23
C GLU A 9 9.05 0.15 -3.43
N ILE A 10 8.98 0.14 -2.09
CA ILE A 10 10.12 -0.17 -1.22
C ILE A 10 9.96 -1.59 -0.68
N ASN A 11 10.94 -2.43 -0.91
CA ASN A 11 10.95 -3.82 -0.45
C ASN A 11 12.38 -4.30 -0.07
N GLY A 12 12.49 -5.35 0.71
CA GLY A 12 13.73 -5.96 1.16
C GLY A 12 14.39 -5.21 2.32
N SER A 13 15.41 -5.83 2.93
CA SER A 13 16.31 -5.15 3.86
C SER A 13 17.61 -4.76 3.12
N PRO A 14 18.07 -3.49 3.20
CA PRO A 14 17.59 -2.40 4.05
C PRO A 14 16.44 -1.55 3.48
N GLY A 15 15.93 -1.88 2.29
CA GLY A 15 14.85 -1.15 1.60
C GLY A 15 15.29 -0.70 0.21
N THR A 16 14.99 -1.52 -0.79
CA THR A 16 15.28 -1.23 -2.19
C THR A 16 14.08 -0.54 -2.82
N LYS A 17 14.32 0.60 -3.48
CA LYS A 17 13.29 1.36 -4.20
C LYS A 17 13.21 0.87 -5.64
N THR A 18 12.09 0.30 -6.03
CA THR A 18 11.86 -0.26 -7.37
C THR A 18 10.77 0.51 -8.09
N SER A 19 11.04 1.00 -9.30
CA SER A 19 10.00 1.62 -10.14
C SER A 19 8.95 0.60 -10.59
N LEU A 20 7.69 1.00 -10.49
CA LEU A 20 6.53 0.27 -11.00
C LEU A 20 6.11 0.71 -12.40
N ALA A 21 6.87 1.59 -13.06
CA ALA A 21 6.57 1.99 -14.44
C ALA A 21 6.52 0.75 -15.37
N GLY A 22 5.38 0.56 -16.04
CA GLY A 22 5.15 -0.61 -16.91
C GLY A 22 4.96 -1.94 -16.17
N LYS A 23 4.77 -1.94 -14.85
CA LYS A 23 4.59 -3.14 -14.02
C LYS A 23 3.27 -3.11 -13.26
N VAL A 24 2.83 -4.29 -12.82
CA VAL A 24 1.69 -4.45 -11.91
C VAL A 24 2.21 -4.98 -10.58
N ALA A 25 2.08 -4.20 -9.51
CA ALA A 25 2.40 -4.67 -8.17
C ALA A 25 1.48 -5.82 -7.76
N ARG A 26 2.01 -6.81 -7.05
CA ARG A 26 1.26 -8.00 -6.65
C ARG A 26 1.32 -8.23 -5.15
N PHE A 27 0.15 -8.35 -4.51
CA PHE A 27 0.06 -8.85 -3.15
C PHE A 27 0.45 -10.33 -3.10
N CYS A 28 1.33 -10.67 -2.15
CA CYS A 28 1.92 -12.00 -1.99
C CYS A 28 2.34 -12.21 -0.54
N PHE A 29 2.70 -13.45 -0.18
CA PHE A 29 3.28 -13.78 1.12
C PHE A 29 4.81 -13.73 1.10
N ALA A 30 5.35 -12.64 0.56
CA ALA A 30 6.77 -12.35 0.50
C ALA A 30 7.00 -10.84 0.28
N ASP A 31 8.17 -10.35 0.67
CA ASP A 31 8.60 -8.97 0.50
C ASP A 31 9.24 -8.74 -0.87
N ALA A 32 8.45 -8.96 -1.94
CA ALA A 32 8.92 -8.94 -3.31
C ALA A 32 7.91 -8.22 -4.22
N VAL A 33 8.39 -7.28 -5.05
CA VAL A 33 7.53 -6.43 -5.90
C VAL A 33 6.67 -7.22 -6.88
N GLU A 34 7.29 -8.18 -7.57
CA GLU A 34 6.66 -8.96 -8.63
C GLU A 34 7.15 -10.42 -8.59
N PRO A 35 6.70 -11.23 -7.62
CA PRO A 35 7.18 -12.61 -7.46
C PRO A 35 6.58 -13.57 -8.51
N GLY A 36 5.87 -13.05 -9.52
CA GLY A 36 5.10 -13.86 -10.46
C GLY A 36 4.07 -14.72 -9.71
N LEU A 37 4.11 -16.03 -9.91
CA LEU A 37 3.25 -17.00 -9.22
C LEU A 37 3.85 -17.56 -7.92
N THR A 38 5.05 -17.13 -7.53
CA THR A 38 5.68 -17.56 -6.30
C THR A 38 5.05 -16.85 -5.10
N TYR A 39 4.88 -17.56 -3.99
CA TYR A 39 4.26 -17.06 -2.75
C TYR A 39 2.84 -16.47 -2.93
N PRO A 40 1.91 -17.19 -3.60
CA PRO A 40 0.55 -16.69 -3.79
C PRO A 40 -0.16 -16.55 -2.44
N CYS A 41 -1.06 -15.57 -2.37
CA CYS A 41 -1.97 -15.41 -1.23
C CYS A 41 -2.90 -16.63 -1.11
N LYS A 42 -2.65 -17.49 -0.11
CA LYS A 42 -3.46 -18.65 0.22
C LYS A 42 -4.67 -18.25 1.05
N ILE A 43 -5.80 -18.88 0.74
CA ILE A 43 -7.01 -18.83 1.55
C ILE A 43 -6.79 -19.71 2.79
N PRO A 44 -6.95 -19.18 4.02
CA PRO A 44 -6.77 -19.97 5.24
C PRO A 44 -7.93 -20.95 5.45
N SER A 45 -7.72 -22.01 6.23
CA SER A 45 -8.80 -22.91 6.66
C SER A 45 -9.68 -22.31 7.77
N SER A 46 -9.13 -21.37 8.55
CA SER A 46 -9.81 -20.65 9.63
C SER A 46 -9.08 -19.33 9.93
N GLY A 47 -9.75 -18.38 10.57
CA GLY A 47 -9.16 -17.07 10.86
C GLY A 47 -8.87 -16.27 9.59
N PHE A 48 -7.87 -15.39 9.63
CA PHE A 48 -7.46 -14.60 8.48
C PHE A 48 -5.98 -14.79 8.19
N ASN A 49 -5.64 -14.87 6.91
CA ASN A 49 -4.29 -14.62 6.44
C ASN A 49 -4.17 -13.16 6.03
N TYR A 50 -2.94 -12.64 6.09
CA TYR A 50 -2.63 -11.29 5.65
C TYR A 50 -1.52 -11.33 4.61
N ALA A 51 -1.76 -10.72 3.45
CA ALA A 51 -0.70 -10.50 2.48
C ALA A 51 0.43 -9.69 3.16
N TRP A 52 1.68 -9.93 2.76
CA TRP A 52 2.76 -9.11 3.27
C TRP A 52 2.57 -7.68 2.80
N ALA A 53 2.84 -6.73 3.70
CA ALA A 53 2.61 -5.32 3.47
C ALA A 53 3.39 -4.83 2.23
N LYS A 54 2.74 -3.99 1.43
CA LYS A 54 3.28 -3.31 0.26
C LYS A 54 3.44 -1.84 0.57
N THR A 55 4.65 -1.32 0.38
CA THR A 55 4.98 0.08 0.66
C THR A 55 5.25 0.81 -0.64
N HIS A 56 4.34 1.66 -1.06
CA HIS A 56 4.40 2.40 -2.32
C HIS A 56 4.51 3.90 -2.06
N PHE A 57 5.20 4.63 -2.92
CA PHE A 57 5.35 6.08 -2.81
C PHE A 57 5.46 6.74 -4.18
N LEU A 58 5.21 8.04 -4.21
CA LEU A 58 5.35 8.87 -5.39
C LEU A 58 6.75 9.47 -5.43
N SER A 59 7.40 9.41 -6.58
CA SER A 59 8.66 10.11 -6.85
C SER A 59 8.41 11.05 -8.01
N ILE A 60 8.70 12.33 -7.81
CA ILE A 60 8.56 13.36 -8.85
C ILE A 60 9.94 13.95 -9.12
N THR A 61 10.28 14.06 -10.40
CA THR A 61 11.49 14.74 -10.87
C THR A 61 11.17 15.71 -11.99
N GLY A 62 11.98 16.76 -12.18
CA GLY A 62 11.86 17.71 -13.30
C GLY A 62 11.48 19.12 -12.86
N ASP A 63 10.89 19.90 -13.76
CA ASP A 63 10.60 21.32 -13.51
C ASP A 63 9.15 21.49 -13.03
N PHE A 64 8.98 21.98 -11.79
CA PHE A 64 7.71 22.38 -11.18
C PHE A 64 7.98 23.47 -10.14
N ASN A 65 7.02 24.36 -9.85
CA ASN A 65 7.24 25.37 -8.80
C ASN A 65 6.94 24.79 -7.42
N GLN A 66 5.85 24.02 -7.32
CA GLN A 66 5.46 23.39 -6.08
C GLN A 66 4.56 22.18 -6.32
N VAL A 67 4.81 21.09 -5.60
CA VAL A 67 3.87 19.97 -5.42
C VAL A 67 3.46 19.87 -3.96
N ARG A 68 2.18 19.58 -3.71
CA ARG A 68 1.61 19.35 -2.37
C ARG A 68 0.32 18.54 -2.43
N ASP A 69 -0.20 18.20 -1.25
CA ASP A 69 -1.50 17.54 -1.07
C ASP A 69 -1.62 16.25 -1.93
N ILE A 70 -0.77 15.27 -1.63
CA ILE A 70 -0.71 13.98 -2.32
C ILE A 70 -1.72 13.03 -1.68
N TYR A 71 -2.71 12.62 -2.46
CA TYR A 71 -3.75 11.68 -2.03
C TYR A 71 -3.73 10.38 -2.83
N VAL A 72 -4.26 9.33 -2.21
CA VAL A 72 -4.49 8.04 -2.87
C VAL A 72 -5.93 7.59 -2.72
N TYR A 73 -6.45 6.93 -3.76
CA TYR A 73 -7.77 6.31 -3.74
C TYR A 73 -7.86 5.12 -4.69
N GLY A 74 -8.86 4.28 -4.45
CA GLY A 74 -9.29 3.19 -5.32
C GLY A 74 -10.68 3.44 -5.90
N ASP A 75 -11.22 2.44 -6.59
CA ASP A 75 -12.56 2.47 -7.16
C ASP A 75 -13.68 2.04 -6.19
N GLY A 76 -13.33 1.71 -4.95
CA GLY A 76 -14.26 1.32 -3.90
C GLY A 76 -14.81 -0.11 -4.00
N ASN A 77 -14.28 -0.95 -4.91
CA ASN A 77 -14.83 -2.27 -5.21
C ASN A 77 -13.80 -3.40 -5.17
N PHE A 78 -12.67 -3.26 -4.47
CA PHE A 78 -11.66 -4.32 -4.39
C PHE A 78 -12.22 -5.58 -3.71
N ALA A 79 -12.92 -5.44 -2.59
CA ALA A 79 -13.43 -6.60 -1.86
C ALA A 79 -14.43 -7.41 -2.70
N VAL A 80 -15.34 -6.74 -3.40
CA VAL A 80 -16.33 -7.38 -4.27
C VAL A 80 -15.66 -8.02 -5.48
N ASP A 81 -14.85 -7.27 -6.23
CA ASP A 81 -14.29 -7.75 -7.50
C ASP A 81 -13.24 -8.85 -7.30
N TRP A 82 -12.54 -8.84 -6.16
CA TRP A 82 -11.61 -9.91 -5.81
C TRP A 82 -12.28 -11.05 -5.05
N GLY A 83 -13.57 -10.93 -4.73
CA GLY A 83 -14.31 -11.95 -3.98
C GLY A 83 -13.69 -12.22 -2.62
N LEU A 84 -13.36 -11.16 -1.88
CA LEU A 84 -12.76 -11.25 -0.54
C LEU A 84 -13.79 -11.54 0.57
N ASP A 85 -15.10 -11.46 0.29
CA ASP A 85 -16.18 -11.64 1.27
C ASP A 85 -15.99 -10.74 2.51
N THR A 86 -15.72 -11.30 3.69
CA THR A 86 -15.44 -10.54 4.94
C THR A 86 -14.01 -9.99 5.01
N GLY A 87 -13.20 -10.26 4.00
CA GLY A 87 -11.87 -9.69 3.79
C GLY A 87 -11.91 -8.30 3.16
N MET A 88 -10.73 -7.72 3.00
CA MET A 88 -10.58 -6.36 2.45
C MET A 88 -9.13 -6.08 2.07
N VAL A 89 -8.93 -5.14 1.16
CA VAL A 89 -7.64 -4.43 1.03
C VAL A 89 -7.60 -3.37 2.12
N ARG A 90 -6.48 -3.25 2.83
CA ARG A 90 -6.33 -2.30 3.93
C ARG A 90 -5.20 -1.35 3.67
N ILE A 91 -5.38 -0.11 4.08
CA ILE A 91 -4.35 0.94 4.05
C ILE A 91 -4.03 1.38 5.46
N GLY A 92 -2.75 1.61 5.75
CA GLY A 92 -2.29 2.19 7.02
C GLY A 92 -2.88 3.58 7.25
N LYS A 93 -3.29 3.86 8.49
CA LYS A 93 -3.91 5.13 8.87
C LYS A 93 -3.27 5.69 10.15
N ARG A 94 -3.12 7.01 10.22
CA ARG A 94 -2.68 7.74 11.41
C ARG A 94 -3.86 8.37 12.13
N ASP A 95 -3.75 8.51 13.45
CA ASP A 95 -4.76 9.19 14.27
C ASP A 95 -4.80 10.70 14.02
N SER A 96 -3.66 11.27 13.60
CA SER A 96 -3.51 12.69 13.26
C SER A 96 -2.44 12.91 12.18
N GLY A 97 -2.55 14.04 11.47
CA GLY A 97 -1.63 14.44 10.41
C GLY A 97 -1.79 13.60 9.14
N ASP A 98 -0.71 13.58 8.35
CA ASP A 98 -0.62 12.79 7.12
C ASP A 98 -0.63 11.29 7.43
N ASN A 99 -1.26 10.49 6.57
CA ASN A 99 -1.37 9.05 6.78
C ASN A 99 -0.17 8.28 6.19
N GLY A 100 0.64 8.94 5.37
CA GLY A 100 1.80 8.34 4.75
C GLY A 100 2.90 8.00 5.77
N LEU A 101 3.62 6.93 5.48
CA LEU A 101 4.82 6.50 6.17
C LEU A 101 6.02 7.32 5.66
N PRO A 102 6.71 8.09 6.52
CA PRO A 102 7.98 8.69 6.14
C PRO A 102 8.96 7.61 5.69
N LEU A 103 9.66 7.81 4.56
CA LEU A 103 10.51 6.76 3.98
C LEU A 103 11.63 6.30 4.91
N ALA A 104 12.12 7.20 5.78
CA ALA A 104 13.11 6.87 6.83
C ALA A 104 12.55 5.91 7.91
N SER A 105 11.23 5.82 8.03
CA SER A 105 10.52 4.91 8.94
C SER A 105 10.14 3.59 8.26
N TYR A 106 10.66 3.31 7.06
CA TYR A 106 10.43 2.04 6.37
C TYR A 106 10.77 0.86 7.28
N ALA A 107 9.83 -0.09 7.35
CA ALA A 107 10.02 -1.36 8.01
C ALA A 107 9.79 -2.47 6.99
N GLN A 108 10.75 -3.38 6.90
CA GLN A 108 10.64 -4.55 6.04
C GLN A 108 9.38 -5.35 6.39
N ALA A 109 8.61 -5.78 5.37
CA ALA A 109 7.51 -6.71 5.60
C ALA A 109 8.06 -8.05 6.13
N THR A 110 7.40 -8.61 7.14
CA THR A 110 7.78 -9.86 7.80
C THR A 110 6.66 -10.89 7.73
N GLY A 111 6.92 -12.11 8.20
CA GLY A 111 5.95 -13.19 8.26
C GLY A 111 6.60 -14.53 7.94
N THR A 112 5.77 -15.54 7.70
CA THR A 112 6.23 -16.82 7.17
C THR A 112 6.05 -16.83 5.65
N PRO A 113 7.12 -16.91 4.85
CA PRO A 113 7.02 -16.88 3.40
C PRO A 113 6.09 -17.96 2.87
N GLY A 114 5.13 -17.57 2.02
CA GLY A 114 4.16 -18.50 1.44
C GLY A 114 3.04 -18.94 2.39
N GLU A 115 2.92 -18.37 3.59
CA GLU A 115 1.83 -18.67 4.53
C GLU A 115 1.00 -17.45 4.94
N SER A 116 1.60 -16.49 5.65
CA SER A 116 0.93 -15.24 6.03
C SER A 116 1.95 -14.23 6.55
N GLY A 117 1.65 -12.95 6.38
CA GLY A 117 2.25 -11.85 7.13
C GLY A 117 1.48 -11.56 8.42
N PRO A 118 2.01 -10.70 9.30
CA PRO A 118 1.20 -10.02 10.29
C PRO A 118 0.37 -8.94 9.59
N GLY A 119 -0.88 -8.77 10.00
CA GLY A 119 -1.67 -7.62 9.58
C GLY A 119 -1.04 -6.30 10.07
N ILE A 120 -1.27 -5.20 9.35
CA ILE A 120 -0.82 -3.84 9.75
C ILE A 120 -1.15 -3.52 11.22
N ASP A 121 -2.31 -3.95 11.69
CA ASP A 121 -2.89 -3.74 13.03
C ASP A 121 -2.46 -4.76 14.09
N HIS A 122 -1.62 -5.74 13.76
CA HIS A 122 -1.25 -6.79 14.72
C HIS A 122 -0.49 -6.19 15.93
N PRO A 123 -0.90 -6.46 17.19
CA PRO A 123 -0.40 -5.75 18.37
C PRO A 123 1.11 -5.91 18.60
N VAL A 124 1.67 -7.09 18.31
CA VAL A 124 3.10 -7.36 18.48
C VAL A 124 3.88 -7.12 17.18
N ASN A 125 3.53 -7.87 16.12
CA ASN A 125 4.27 -7.91 14.86
C ASN A 125 3.70 -7.03 13.75
N GLY A 126 2.70 -6.19 14.01
CA GLY A 126 2.12 -5.30 13.00
C GLY A 126 3.10 -4.23 12.54
N HIS A 127 2.67 -3.41 11.58
CA HIS A 127 3.55 -2.38 11.02
C HIS A 127 3.94 -1.36 12.11
N PRO A 128 5.24 -1.16 12.41
CA PRO A 128 5.66 -0.36 13.58
C PRO A 128 5.11 1.06 13.61
N TYR A 129 4.92 1.68 12.45
CA TYR A 129 4.40 3.04 12.32
C TYR A 129 2.89 3.17 12.56
N TYR A 130 2.12 2.09 12.39
CA TYR A 130 0.64 2.12 12.41
C TYR A 130 0.03 1.32 13.55
N LYS A 131 0.63 0.21 13.99
CA LYS A 131 0.00 -0.76 14.91
C LYS A 131 -0.48 -0.19 16.25
N ASN A 132 0.11 0.91 16.70
CA ASN A 132 -0.22 1.57 17.97
C ASN A 132 -1.18 2.76 17.82
N GLN A 133 -1.75 2.96 16.63
CA GLN A 133 -2.83 3.94 16.44
C GLN A 133 -4.15 3.39 16.97
N ASN A 134 -5.11 4.28 17.28
CA ASN A 134 -6.45 3.86 17.69
C ASN A 134 -7.16 3.11 16.56
N ILE A 135 -6.94 3.56 15.31
CA ILE A 135 -7.38 2.86 14.09
C ILE A 135 -6.16 2.70 13.17
N PRO A 136 -5.38 1.60 13.32
CA PRO A 136 -4.13 1.38 12.57
C PRO A 136 -4.29 1.31 11.05
N CYS A 137 -5.44 0.83 10.59
CA CYS A 137 -5.74 0.68 9.19
C CYS A 137 -7.24 0.79 8.94
N ILE A 138 -7.60 1.14 7.71
CA ILE A 138 -9.00 1.19 7.24
C ILE A 138 -9.17 0.34 5.98
N ASN A 139 -10.42 0.00 5.66
CA ASN A 139 -10.76 -0.61 4.38
C ASN A 139 -10.46 0.38 3.26
N PHE A 140 -9.61 -0.01 2.30
CA PHE A 140 -9.21 0.83 1.18
C PHE A 140 -10.38 1.11 0.21
N ASP A 141 -11.43 0.28 0.22
CA ASP A 141 -12.65 0.56 -0.54
C ASP A 141 -13.39 1.82 -0.06
N LEU A 142 -13.09 2.30 1.14
CA LEU A 142 -13.62 3.59 1.65
C LEU A 142 -12.80 4.79 1.16
N CYS A 143 -11.62 4.57 0.61
CA CYS A 143 -10.79 5.61 0.01
C CYS A 143 -11.16 5.74 -1.47
N THR A 144 -12.23 6.48 -1.76
CA THR A 144 -12.71 6.72 -3.13
C THR A 144 -12.27 8.09 -3.63
N ALA A 145 -12.51 8.39 -4.92
CA ALA A 145 -12.23 9.73 -5.47
C ALA A 145 -12.96 10.86 -4.72
N GLN A 146 -14.11 10.57 -4.09
CA GLN A 146 -14.89 11.54 -3.31
C GLN A 146 -14.38 11.70 -1.87
N SER A 147 -13.57 10.75 -1.38
CA SER A 147 -12.98 10.77 -0.05
C SER A 147 -11.57 10.16 -0.09
N PRO A 148 -10.64 10.78 -0.84
CA PRO A 148 -9.30 10.21 -1.03
C PRO A 148 -8.48 10.38 0.25
N LEU A 149 -7.52 9.48 0.49
CA LEU A 149 -6.70 9.51 1.70
C LEU A 149 -5.46 10.38 1.51
N LEU A 150 -5.28 11.41 2.35
CA LEU A 150 -4.07 12.24 2.35
C LEU A 150 -2.87 11.42 2.83
N ILE A 151 -1.87 11.28 1.95
CA ILE A 151 -0.62 10.59 2.22
C ILE A 151 0.48 11.56 2.61
N ASP A 152 0.53 12.72 1.97
CA ASP A 152 1.61 13.68 2.17
C ASP A 152 1.14 15.10 1.84
N SER A 153 1.27 16.01 2.79
CA SER A 153 0.89 17.41 2.62
C SER A 153 1.95 18.25 1.91
N GLY A 154 3.23 17.83 1.87
CA GLY A 154 4.33 18.65 1.36
C GLY A 154 4.54 19.95 2.16
N PRO A 155 4.94 21.07 1.53
CA PRO A 155 5.19 21.29 0.10
C PRO A 155 6.59 20.87 -0.37
N TYR A 156 6.73 20.62 -1.67
CA TYR A 156 8.00 20.30 -2.34
C TYR A 156 8.26 21.26 -3.49
N THR A 157 9.46 21.85 -3.55
CA THR A 157 9.88 22.82 -4.58
C THR A 157 10.99 22.29 -5.49
N ASP A 158 11.48 21.09 -5.21
CA ASP A 158 12.54 20.41 -5.95
C ASP A 158 12.19 18.90 -6.01
N ASP A 159 12.92 18.14 -6.84
CA ASP A 159 12.82 16.70 -6.94
C ASP A 159 12.67 16.02 -5.57
N PHE A 160 11.66 15.16 -5.43
CA PHE A 160 11.34 14.56 -4.14
C PHE A 160 10.76 13.16 -4.25
N GLU A 161 10.69 12.51 -3.10
CA GLU A 161 9.98 11.27 -2.87
C GLU A 161 9.02 11.50 -1.71
N SER A 162 7.73 11.25 -1.93
CA SER A 162 6.69 11.45 -0.93
C SER A 162 6.81 10.44 0.21
N ASN A 163 6.07 10.69 1.29
CA ASN A 163 5.66 9.64 2.22
C ASN A 163 4.98 8.50 1.46
N ALA A 164 5.12 7.28 1.98
CA ALA A 164 4.59 6.07 1.36
C ALA A 164 3.21 5.70 1.89
N TRP A 165 2.34 5.12 1.06
CA TRP A 165 1.17 4.40 1.54
C TRP A 165 1.51 2.92 1.71
N VAL A 166 1.02 2.34 2.81
CA VAL A 166 1.23 0.92 3.13
C VAL A 166 -0.07 0.16 3.01
N LEU A 167 -0.08 -0.87 2.17
CA LEU A 167 -1.24 -1.69 1.90
C LEU A 167 -1.00 -3.14 2.31
N ASP A 168 -2.05 -3.82 2.77
CA ASP A 168 -2.09 -5.28 2.80
C ASP A 168 -3.47 -5.80 2.40
N VAL A 169 -3.62 -7.13 2.37
CA VAL A 169 -4.90 -7.79 2.07
C VAL A 169 -5.22 -8.75 3.18
N LYS A 170 -6.39 -8.55 3.81
CA LYS A 170 -6.99 -9.47 4.77
C LYS A 170 -7.82 -10.51 4.04
N ILE A 171 -7.48 -11.79 4.20
CA ILE A 171 -8.03 -12.90 3.42
C ILE A 171 -8.76 -13.87 4.36
N PRO A 172 -10.10 -14.00 4.29
CA PRO A 172 -10.86 -14.99 5.06
C PRO A 172 -10.88 -16.37 4.37
N PRO A 173 -11.37 -17.41 5.07
CA PRO A 173 -11.55 -18.75 4.52
C PRO A 173 -12.60 -18.82 3.40
N THR A 174 -13.49 -17.84 3.36
CA THR A 174 -14.61 -17.73 2.41
C THR A 174 -14.26 -16.95 1.15
N ALA A 175 -13.02 -16.46 1.02
CA ALA A 175 -12.59 -15.76 -0.18
C ALA A 175 -12.61 -16.70 -1.40
N VAL A 176 -12.86 -16.12 -2.58
CA VAL A 176 -12.93 -16.86 -3.84
C VAL A 176 -11.51 -17.21 -4.31
N TYR A 177 -11.30 -18.43 -4.79
CA TYR A 177 -10.03 -18.87 -5.35
C TYR A 177 -9.71 -18.19 -6.70
N GLY A 178 -8.45 -18.26 -7.13
CA GLY A 178 -8.02 -17.86 -8.47
C GLY A 178 -7.31 -16.50 -8.54
N ALA A 179 -6.67 -16.27 -9.68
CA ALA A 179 -6.00 -15.01 -9.97
C ALA A 179 -7.02 -13.88 -10.05
N LYS A 180 -6.68 -12.73 -9.46
CA LYS A 180 -7.56 -11.56 -9.43
C LYS A 180 -7.17 -10.60 -10.53
N SER A 181 -8.17 -10.03 -11.19
CA SER A 181 -7.94 -8.99 -12.20
C SER A 181 -7.21 -7.80 -11.55
N PRO A 182 -6.20 -7.23 -12.23
CA PRO A 182 -5.55 -6.02 -11.77
C PRO A 182 -6.58 -4.90 -11.59
N LYS A 183 -6.37 -4.10 -10.55
CA LYS A 183 -7.18 -2.91 -10.25
C LYS A 183 -6.25 -1.71 -10.08
N SER A 184 -6.78 -0.53 -10.39
CA SER A 184 -6.00 0.70 -10.32
C SER A 184 -6.05 1.31 -8.92
N ILE A 185 -4.89 1.78 -8.46
CA ILE A 185 -4.76 2.72 -7.36
C ILE A 185 -4.35 4.04 -7.99
N THR A 186 -5.11 5.09 -7.71
CA THR A 186 -4.89 6.40 -8.30
C THR A 186 -4.25 7.31 -7.27
N VAL A 187 -3.17 7.99 -7.69
CA VAL A 187 -2.50 9.04 -6.91
C VAL A 187 -2.85 10.37 -7.55
N VAL A 188 -3.28 11.34 -6.75
CA VAL A 188 -3.54 12.71 -7.20
C VAL A 188 -2.77 13.69 -6.33
N TYR A 189 -2.32 14.78 -6.92
CA TYR A 189 -1.55 15.82 -6.23
C TYR A 189 -1.83 17.18 -6.85
N ASN A 190 -1.63 18.24 -6.07
CA ASN A 190 -1.72 19.62 -6.55
C ASN A 190 -0.33 20.06 -7.04
N ILE A 191 -0.28 20.64 -8.24
CA ILE A 191 0.94 21.18 -8.86
C ILE A 191 0.73 22.64 -9.27
N PHE A 192 1.73 23.47 -9.00
CA PHE A 192 1.76 24.91 -9.28
C PHE A 192 3.03 25.31 -10.04
#